data_AF-A0A6L7WYQ3-F1
#
_entry.id   AF-A0A6L7WYQ3-F1
#
_cell.length_a   1.000
_cell.length_b   1.000
_cell.length_c   1.000
_cell.angle_alpha   90.00
_cell.angle_beta   90.00
_cell.angle_gamma   90.00
#
_symmetry.space_group_name_H-M   'P 1'
#
loop_
_entity.id
_entity.type
_entity.pdbx_description
1 polymer ?
#
loop_
_entity_poly.entity_id
_entity_poly.type
_entity_poly.pdbx_seq_one_letter_code
_entity_poly.pdbx_strand_id
1 'polypeptide(L)'
;MAMGESSDSSEPTAEAGEVPNETSRTGSQALVVAAKIGSFLARVAEEPLEQVSGIITDKLKYVRWERSLRLIDRAQELMDRRAGRMAERRVPLNVAIPVFEAASLEEDDGLQDVWANLLVNAVDADSGVEIKRALVSILQDFGPMEVRLLQAIHDAPDPKVPTKGLPDAYVEPGDERVDPGLPPEPVQVGLWQLVRLGCITGAGTWDSLAGIRRVQITALGKTMVEACSATPRRITARQAESS
;
A
#
# COMPACT_ATOMS: atom_id res chain seq x y z
N MET A 1 -13.01 -43.55 -70.83
CA MET A 1 -11.72 -44.21 -71.00
C MET A 1 -10.70 -43.08 -71.05
N ALA A 2 -10.21 -42.68 -69.87
CA ALA A 2 -8.87 -42.99 -69.37
C ALA A 2 -7.80 -42.23 -70.16
N MET A 3 -6.77 -41.62 -69.61
CA MET A 3 -6.22 -41.40 -68.26
C MET A 3 -4.87 -40.70 -68.55
N GLY A 4 -4.23 -40.15 -67.51
CA GLY A 4 -2.78 -39.90 -67.50
C GLY A 4 -2.45 -38.41 -67.63
N GLU A 5 -2.20 -37.66 -66.55
CA GLU A 5 -1.02 -37.75 -65.65
C GLU A 5 0.28 -37.55 -66.43
N SER A 6 1.26 -36.74 -66.01
CA SER A 6 1.49 -35.97 -64.79
C SER A 6 2.85 -35.28 -64.99
N SER A 7 3.05 -34.18 -64.25
CA SER A 7 4.29 -33.87 -63.48
C SER A 7 5.60 -33.66 -64.27
N ASP A 8 6.56 -32.83 -63.89
CA ASP A 8 6.88 -32.14 -62.65
C ASP A 8 8.04 -31.20 -63.00
N SER A 9 8.13 -30.01 -62.39
CA SER A 9 9.37 -29.54 -61.75
C SER A 9 9.08 -28.22 -60.99
N SER A 10 8.65 -28.39 -59.75
CA SER A 10 9.14 -27.75 -58.49
C SER A 10 10.39 -26.86 -58.61
N GLU A 11 10.58 -25.72 -57.91
CA GLU A 11 10.55 -25.41 -56.46
C GLU A 11 10.66 -23.85 -56.27
N PRO A 12 10.87 -23.27 -55.06
CA PRO A 12 10.05 -23.30 -53.85
C PRO A 12 9.74 -21.86 -53.35
N THR A 13 8.50 -21.56 -52.94
CA THR A 13 8.25 -20.35 -52.13
C THR A 13 8.46 -20.71 -50.66
N ALA A 14 9.57 -20.20 -50.11
CA ALA A 14 9.93 -20.25 -48.71
C ALA A 14 8.81 -19.74 -47.80
N GLU A 15 8.63 -20.45 -46.67
CA GLU A 15 7.84 -20.05 -45.52
C GLU A 15 8.12 -18.59 -45.12
N ALA A 16 7.13 -17.73 -45.24
CA ALA A 16 7.04 -16.52 -44.45
C ALA A 16 6.40 -16.90 -43.11
N GLY A 17 7.22 -17.26 -42.13
CA GLY A 17 6.78 -17.30 -40.74
C GLY A 17 6.38 -15.89 -40.31
N GLU A 18 5.10 -15.64 -40.11
CA GLU A 18 4.61 -14.40 -39.52
C GLU A 18 5.22 -14.26 -38.12
N VAL A 19 6.14 -13.32 -37.97
CA VAL A 19 6.64 -12.88 -36.67
C VAL A 19 5.47 -12.21 -35.95
N PRO A 20 4.98 -12.71 -34.81
CA PRO A 20 3.82 -12.13 -34.16
C PRO A 20 4.09 -10.67 -33.76
N ASN A 21 3.36 -9.76 -34.39
CA ASN A 21 3.48 -8.31 -34.17
C ASN A 21 3.29 -8.00 -32.67
N GLU A 22 4.08 -7.09 -32.12
CA GLU A 22 4.11 -6.67 -30.69
C GLU A 22 2.73 -6.39 -30.09
N THR A 23 1.77 -5.94 -30.91
CA THR A 23 0.37 -5.67 -30.55
C THR A 23 -0.40 -6.91 -30.04
N SER A 24 -0.04 -8.11 -30.49
CA SER A 24 -0.66 -9.38 -30.06
C SER A 24 -0.21 -9.82 -28.65
N ARG A 25 1.05 -9.54 -28.29
CA ARG A 25 1.59 -9.81 -26.95
C ARG A 25 0.99 -8.87 -25.91
N THR A 26 0.83 -7.59 -26.24
CA THR A 26 0.25 -6.57 -25.36
C THR A 26 -1.23 -6.83 -25.05
N GLY A 27 -2.03 -7.25 -26.04
CA GLY A 27 -3.44 -7.60 -25.83
C GLY A 27 -3.62 -8.81 -24.90
N SER A 28 -2.75 -9.82 -25.05
CA SER A 28 -2.76 -11.04 -24.23
C SER A 28 -2.38 -10.76 -22.78
N GLN A 29 -1.33 -9.95 -22.55
CA GLN A 29 -0.89 -9.55 -21.22
C GLN A 29 -1.94 -8.70 -20.49
N ALA A 30 -2.58 -7.75 -21.18
CA ALA A 30 -3.63 -6.93 -20.61
C ALA A 30 -4.80 -7.77 -20.07
N LEU A 31 -5.22 -8.80 -20.82
CA LEU A 31 -6.28 -9.70 -20.41
C LEU A 31 -5.88 -10.53 -19.17
N VAL A 32 -4.64 -11.02 -19.12
CA VAL A 32 -4.12 -11.77 -17.97
C VAL A 32 -4.09 -10.91 -16.71
N VAL A 33 -3.62 -9.67 -16.81
CA VAL A 33 -3.58 -8.75 -15.66
C VAL A 33 -5.00 -8.43 -15.19
N ALA A 34 -5.91 -8.10 -16.11
CA ALA A 34 -7.31 -7.84 -15.77
C ALA A 34 -7.97 -9.03 -15.06
N ALA A 35 -7.72 -10.25 -15.54
CA ALA A 35 -8.21 -11.48 -14.90
C ALA A 35 -7.63 -11.66 -13.48
N LYS A 36 -6.34 -11.36 -13.28
CA LYS A 36 -5.70 -11.45 -11.97
C LYS A 36 -6.25 -10.41 -10.99
N ILE A 37 -6.46 -9.17 -11.45
CA ILE A 37 -7.09 -8.13 -10.63
C ILE A 37 -8.52 -8.53 -10.26
N GLY A 38 -9.32 -9.00 -11.22
CA GLY A 38 -10.69 -9.42 -10.97
C GLY A 38 -10.78 -10.59 -9.99
N SER A 39 -9.92 -11.58 -10.14
CA SER A 39 -9.85 -12.72 -9.22
C SER A 39 -9.45 -12.29 -7.81
N PHE A 40 -8.51 -11.37 -7.70
CA PHE A 40 -8.07 -10.83 -6.42
C PHE A 40 -9.18 -10.00 -5.75
N LEU A 41 -9.81 -9.06 -6.48
CA LEU A 41 -10.94 -8.29 -5.97
C LEU A 41 -12.11 -9.18 -5.57
N ALA A 42 -12.43 -10.23 -6.34
CA ALA A 42 -13.46 -11.20 -5.99
C ALA A 42 -13.13 -12.05 -4.74
N ARG A 43 -11.85 -12.17 -4.37
CA ARG A 43 -11.43 -12.83 -3.11
C ARG A 43 -11.55 -11.89 -1.91
N VAL A 44 -11.25 -10.60 -2.08
CA VAL A 44 -11.24 -9.65 -0.95
C VAL A 44 -12.57 -8.92 -0.75
N ALA A 45 -13.37 -8.79 -1.79
CA ALA A 45 -14.60 -8.01 -1.76
C ALA A 45 -15.82 -8.76 -1.20
N GLU A 46 -16.81 -8.01 -0.70
CA GLU A 46 -18.11 -8.52 -0.23
C GLU A 46 -19.07 -8.80 -1.40
N GLU A 47 -18.91 -8.07 -2.48
CA GLU A 47 -19.88 -7.98 -3.57
C GLU A 47 -19.74 -9.12 -4.60
N PRO A 48 -20.82 -9.43 -5.35
CA PRO A 48 -20.81 -10.46 -6.39
C PRO A 48 -19.81 -10.17 -7.51
N LEU A 49 -19.32 -11.25 -8.14
CA LEU A 49 -18.33 -11.19 -9.22
C LEU A 49 -18.80 -10.33 -10.41
N GLU A 50 -20.10 -10.29 -10.69
CA GLU A 50 -20.68 -9.48 -11.74
C GLU A 50 -20.43 -7.97 -11.51
N GLN A 51 -20.54 -7.50 -10.27
CA GLN A 51 -20.25 -6.10 -9.92
C GLN A 51 -18.75 -5.79 -10.02
N VAL A 52 -17.91 -6.73 -9.61
CA VAL A 52 -16.44 -6.62 -9.76
C VAL A 52 -16.06 -6.48 -11.24
N SER A 53 -16.68 -7.25 -12.14
CA SER A 53 -16.37 -7.22 -13.57
C SER A 53 -16.69 -5.88 -14.25
N GLY A 54 -17.80 -5.24 -13.89
CA GLY A 54 -18.16 -3.91 -14.40
C GLY A 54 -17.17 -2.83 -13.95
N ILE A 55 -16.70 -2.93 -12.71
CA ILE A 55 -15.74 -1.99 -12.12
C ILE A 55 -14.37 -2.07 -12.78
N ILE A 56 -13.88 -3.27 -13.09
CA ILE A 56 -12.58 -3.45 -13.77
C ILE A 56 -12.56 -2.67 -15.08
N THR A 57 -13.67 -2.69 -15.80
CA THR A 57 -13.79 -2.06 -17.13
C THR A 57 -13.84 -0.54 -17.03
N ASP A 58 -14.58 0.00 -16.05
CA ASP A 58 -14.83 1.44 -15.95
C ASP A 58 -13.77 2.20 -15.14
N LYS A 59 -13.26 1.61 -14.07
CA LYS A 59 -12.45 2.30 -13.07
C LYS A 59 -10.95 2.02 -13.17
N LEU A 60 -10.58 0.82 -13.60
CA LEU A 60 -9.18 0.41 -13.67
C LEU A 60 -8.49 0.78 -14.99
N LYS A 61 -9.06 1.72 -15.76
CA LYS A 61 -8.43 2.23 -17.00
C LYS A 61 -7.09 2.93 -16.73
N TYR A 62 -6.87 3.41 -15.50
CA TYR A 62 -5.72 4.23 -15.12
C TYR A 62 -4.70 3.50 -14.26
N VAL A 63 -4.90 2.22 -13.95
CA VAL A 63 -3.92 1.49 -13.13
C VAL A 63 -2.67 1.18 -13.94
N ARG A 64 -1.52 1.12 -13.26
CA ARG A 64 -0.29 0.62 -13.85
C ARG A 64 -0.25 -0.89 -13.70
N TRP A 65 -0.29 -1.61 -14.81
CA TRP A 65 -0.45 -3.07 -14.81
C TRP A 65 0.65 -3.80 -14.03
N GLU A 66 1.91 -3.44 -14.23
CA GLU A 66 3.04 -4.04 -13.52
C GLU A 66 2.96 -3.80 -12.01
N ARG A 67 2.60 -2.58 -11.60
CA ARG A 67 2.39 -2.22 -10.20
C ARG A 67 1.20 -2.95 -9.58
N SER A 68 0.13 -3.14 -10.35
CA SER A 68 -1.05 -3.90 -9.93
C SER A 68 -0.69 -5.36 -9.67
N LEU A 69 0.12 -5.97 -10.55
CA LEU A 69 0.62 -7.32 -10.36
C LEU A 69 1.47 -7.44 -9.09
N ARG A 70 2.46 -6.56 -8.92
CA ARG A 70 3.31 -6.53 -7.73
C ARG A 70 2.50 -6.39 -6.44
N LEU A 71 1.52 -5.47 -6.43
CA LEU A 71 0.62 -5.29 -5.29
C LEU A 71 -0.16 -6.57 -4.96
N ILE A 72 -0.73 -7.22 -5.96
CA ILE A 72 -1.50 -8.46 -5.77
C ILE A 72 -0.60 -9.58 -5.25
N ASP A 73 0.56 -9.79 -5.87
CA ASP A 73 1.53 -10.80 -5.43
C ASP A 73 1.94 -10.55 -3.99
N ARG A 74 2.24 -9.29 -3.65
CA ARG A 74 2.64 -8.92 -2.29
C ARG A 74 1.53 -9.14 -1.27
N ALA A 75 0.30 -8.75 -1.59
CA ALA A 75 -0.86 -8.96 -0.72
C ALA A 75 -1.13 -10.46 -0.53
N GLN A 76 -1.02 -11.26 -1.59
CA GLN A 76 -1.16 -12.72 -1.53
C GLN A 76 -0.09 -13.35 -0.66
N GLU A 77 1.18 -12.99 -0.83
CA GLU A 77 2.26 -13.46 0.05
C GLU A 77 2.00 -13.14 1.52
N LEU A 78 1.50 -11.93 1.82
CA LEU A 78 1.19 -11.52 3.19
C LEU A 78 0.02 -12.32 3.78
N MET A 79 -1.05 -12.55 3.00
CA MET A 79 -2.17 -13.41 3.39
C MET A 79 -1.70 -14.85 3.63
N ASP A 80 -0.91 -15.42 2.72
CA ASP A 80 -0.43 -16.80 2.80
C ASP A 80 0.51 -17.00 3.99
N ARG A 81 1.39 -16.04 4.27
CA ARG A 81 2.22 -16.05 5.49
C ARG A 81 1.37 -16.08 6.76
N ARG A 82 0.20 -15.45 6.75
CA ARG A 82 -0.73 -15.36 7.87
C ARG A 82 -1.83 -16.44 7.84
N ALA A 83 -1.81 -17.33 6.85
CA ALA A 83 -2.80 -18.40 6.71
C ALA A 83 -2.92 -19.21 8.01
N GLY A 84 -4.16 -19.45 8.45
CA GLY A 84 -4.46 -20.14 9.72
C GLY A 84 -4.23 -19.31 10.99
N ARG A 85 -3.76 -18.05 10.87
CA ARG A 85 -3.54 -17.12 12.00
C ARG A 85 -4.39 -15.85 11.93
N MET A 86 -5.16 -15.68 10.86
CA MET A 86 -6.08 -14.57 10.64
C MET A 86 -7.47 -15.11 10.28
N ALA A 87 -8.51 -14.46 10.79
CA ALA A 87 -9.87 -14.66 10.30
C ALA A 87 -10.10 -13.74 9.08
N GLU A 88 -10.29 -14.32 7.88
CA GLU A 88 -10.61 -13.52 6.69
C GLU A 88 -12.04 -12.97 6.79
N ARG A 89 -12.19 -11.67 6.57
CA ARG A 89 -13.46 -11.02 6.25
C ARG A 89 -13.38 -10.38 4.87
N ARG A 90 -14.55 -10.14 4.30
CA ARG A 90 -14.67 -9.41 3.05
C ARG A 90 -14.67 -7.90 3.33
N VAL A 91 -14.27 -7.13 2.33
CA VAL A 91 -14.13 -5.67 2.38
C VAL A 91 -15.09 -5.06 1.34
N PRO A 92 -15.90 -4.06 1.68
CA PRO A 92 -16.76 -3.39 0.71
C PRO A 92 -15.98 -2.84 -0.50
N LEU A 93 -16.48 -3.02 -1.72
CA LEU A 93 -15.80 -2.58 -2.95
C LEU A 93 -15.56 -1.07 -2.97
N ASN A 94 -16.46 -0.28 -2.39
CA ASN A 94 -16.28 1.17 -2.28
C ASN A 94 -15.07 1.58 -1.39
N VAL A 95 -14.49 0.62 -0.66
CA VAL A 95 -13.25 0.77 0.11
C VAL A 95 -12.07 0.06 -0.58
N ALA A 96 -12.28 -1.18 -1.04
CA ALA A 96 -11.22 -1.96 -1.67
C ALA A 96 -10.71 -1.32 -2.98
N ILE A 97 -11.60 -0.76 -3.80
CA ILE A 97 -11.24 -0.15 -5.09
C ILE A 97 -10.36 1.09 -4.90
N PRO A 98 -10.74 2.10 -4.09
CA PRO A 98 -9.87 3.27 -3.90
C PRO A 98 -8.48 2.92 -3.35
N VAL A 99 -8.38 1.94 -2.44
CA VAL A 99 -7.10 1.46 -1.92
C VAL A 99 -6.28 0.84 -3.04
N PHE A 100 -6.89 -0.05 -3.83
CA PHE A 100 -6.23 -0.74 -4.92
C PHE A 100 -5.72 0.24 -5.99
N GLU A 101 -6.57 1.19 -6.41
CA GLU A 101 -6.22 2.21 -7.40
C GLU A 101 -5.03 3.05 -6.92
N ALA A 102 -5.11 3.60 -5.70
CA ALA A 102 -4.03 4.39 -5.11
C ALA A 102 -2.72 3.59 -5.05
N ALA A 103 -2.78 2.38 -4.53
CA ALA A 103 -1.63 1.48 -4.40
C ALA A 103 -1.03 1.06 -5.75
N SER A 104 -1.84 0.96 -6.80
CA SER A 104 -1.39 0.62 -8.15
C SER A 104 -0.63 1.76 -8.83
N LEU A 105 -0.79 2.99 -8.35
CA LEU A 105 -0.09 4.17 -8.88
C LEU A 105 1.22 4.46 -8.14
N GLU A 106 1.42 3.85 -6.96
CA GLU A 106 2.61 4.02 -6.14
C GLU A 106 3.89 3.56 -6.87
N GLU A 107 4.92 4.40 -6.80
CA GLU A 107 6.22 4.20 -7.46
C GLU A 107 7.31 3.73 -6.51
N ASP A 108 7.15 3.93 -5.20
CA ASP A 108 8.10 3.39 -4.24
C ASP A 108 7.69 1.97 -3.81
N ASP A 109 8.62 1.02 -3.91
CA ASP A 109 8.38 -0.37 -3.53
C ASP A 109 8.07 -0.53 -2.04
N GLY A 110 8.71 0.27 -1.18
CA GLY A 110 8.47 0.29 0.26
C GLY A 110 7.08 0.85 0.59
N LEU A 111 6.66 1.92 -0.06
CA LEU A 111 5.30 2.47 0.09
C LEU A 111 4.25 1.50 -0.46
N GLN A 112 4.51 0.83 -1.58
CA GLN A 112 3.57 -0.16 -2.11
C GLN A 112 3.45 -1.39 -1.18
N ASP A 113 4.50 -1.74 -0.45
CA ASP A 113 4.42 -2.74 0.62
C ASP A 113 3.56 -2.27 1.80
N VAL A 114 3.59 -0.97 2.13
CA VAL A 114 2.70 -0.35 3.13
C VAL A 114 1.24 -0.43 2.66
N TRP A 115 0.96 -0.14 1.39
CA TRP A 115 -0.36 -0.32 0.79
C TRP A 115 -0.84 -1.79 0.85
N ALA A 116 0.04 -2.75 0.58
CA ALA A 116 -0.28 -4.16 0.67
C ALA A 116 -0.65 -4.57 2.11
N ASN A 117 0.08 -4.06 3.11
CA ASN A 117 -0.27 -4.27 4.52
C ASN A 117 -1.65 -3.69 4.86
N LEU A 118 -1.94 -2.45 4.42
CA LEU A 118 -3.24 -1.83 4.64
C LEU A 118 -4.38 -2.70 4.09
N LEU A 119 -4.23 -3.18 2.85
CA LEU A 119 -5.24 -4.02 2.21
C LEU A 119 -5.42 -5.37 2.91
N VAL A 120 -4.33 -6.04 3.29
CA VAL A 120 -4.39 -7.33 3.99
C VAL A 120 -4.95 -7.17 5.40
N ASN A 121 -4.61 -6.09 6.10
CA ASN A 121 -5.18 -5.79 7.41
C ASN A 121 -6.68 -5.48 7.31
N ALA A 122 -7.16 -4.90 6.20
CA ALA A 122 -8.59 -4.74 5.96
C ALA A 122 -9.32 -6.09 5.87
N VAL A 123 -8.70 -7.08 5.24
CA VAL A 123 -9.22 -8.45 5.09
C VAL A 123 -9.09 -9.24 6.40
N ASP A 124 -8.14 -8.89 7.27
CA ASP A 124 -7.96 -9.52 8.58
C ASP A 124 -8.99 -9.01 9.60
N ALA A 125 -9.97 -9.82 9.96
CA ALA A 125 -10.99 -9.47 10.96
C ALA A 125 -10.40 -9.27 12.36
N ASP A 126 -9.26 -9.89 12.67
CA ASP A 126 -8.60 -9.80 13.97
C ASP A 126 -7.70 -8.57 14.09
N SER A 127 -7.51 -7.82 12.99
CA SER A 127 -6.65 -6.63 12.98
C SER A 127 -7.22 -5.45 13.75
N GLY A 128 -8.56 -5.39 13.90
CA GLY A 128 -9.26 -4.20 14.39
C GLY A 128 -9.21 -2.99 13.43
N VAL A 129 -8.61 -3.14 12.25
CA VAL A 129 -8.42 -2.05 11.28
C VAL A 129 -9.70 -1.84 10.49
N GLU A 130 -10.28 -0.65 10.56
CA GLU A 130 -11.37 -0.25 9.67
C GLU A 130 -10.83 0.77 8.66
N ILE A 131 -10.76 0.40 7.38
CA ILE A 131 -10.29 1.34 6.36
C ILE A 131 -11.34 2.43 6.15
N LYS A 132 -10.95 3.64 6.51
CA LYS A 132 -11.69 4.87 6.23
C LYS A 132 -11.08 5.58 5.04
N ARG A 133 -11.89 6.30 4.27
CA ARG A 133 -11.42 7.14 3.14
C ARG A 133 -10.28 8.09 3.55
N ALA A 134 -10.32 8.59 4.78
CA ALA A 134 -9.27 9.44 5.34
C ALA A 134 -7.90 8.74 5.39
N LEU A 135 -7.83 7.45 5.70
CA LEU A 135 -6.57 6.71 5.73
C LEU A 135 -5.97 6.60 4.32
N VAL A 136 -6.81 6.31 3.33
CA VAL A 136 -6.37 6.25 1.92
C VAL A 136 -5.80 7.60 1.49
N SER A 137 -6.52 8.70 1.73
CA SER A 137 -6.04 10.03 1.34
C SER A 137 -4.77 10.45 2.07
N ILE A 138 -4.59 10.07 3.33
CA ILE A 138 -3.38 10.38 4.10
C ILE A 138 -2.20 9.58 3.56
N LEU A 139 -2.38 8.29 3.30
CA LEU A 139 -1.31 7.43 2.80
C LEU A 139 -0.88 7.82 1.38
N GLN A 140 -1.78 8.33 0.54
CA GLN A 140 -1.44 8.90 -0.77
C GLN A 140 -0.51 10.13 -0.68
N ASP A 141 -0.54 10.84 0.45
CA ASP A 141 0.28 12.03 0.70
C ASP A 141 1.58 11.70 1.45
N PHE A 142 1.87 10.41 1.71
CA PHE A 142 3.09 9.95 2.37
C PHE A 142 4.22 9.72 1.36
N GLY A 143 5.43 10.10 1.75
CA GLY A 143 6.67 9.60 1.17
C GLY A 143 7.36 8.57 2.08
N PRO A 144 8.51 8.01 1.65
CA PRO A 144 9.27 7.06 2.45
C PRO A 144 9.74 7.65 3.79
N MET A 145 10.01 8.95 3.84
CA MET A 145 10.43 9.64 5.06
C MET A 145 9.31 9.68 6.10
N GLU A 146 8.09 10.02 5.69
CA GLU A 146 6.92 10.12 6.56
C GLU A 146 6.59 8.77 7.21
N VAL A 147 6.66 7.68 6.43
CA VAL A 147 6.47 6.32 6.96
C VAL A 147 7.51 6.00 8.03
N ARG A 148 8.80 6.26 7.75
CA ARG A 148 9.89 6.01 8.71
C ARG A 148 9.75 6.86 9.97
N LEU A 149 9.42 8.13 9.83
CA LEU A 149 9.21 9.05 10.96
C LEU A 149 8.02 8.62 11.81
N LEU A 150 6.88 8.33 11.19
CA LEU A 150 5.68 7.97 11.93
C LEU A 150 5.86 6.64 12.69
N GLN A 151 6.55 5.67 12.09
CA GLN A 151 6.93 4.42 12.75
C GLN A 151 7.87 4.68 13.93
N ALA A 152 8.94 5.47 13.74
CA ALA A 152 9.89 5.79 14.80
C ALA A 152 9.23 6.54 15.98
N ILE A 153 8.30 7.45 15.70
CA ILE A 153 7.55 8.17 16.73
C ILE A 153 6.57 7.23 17.46
N HIS A 154 5.92 6.31 16.75
CA HIS A 154 5.04 5.31 17.34
C HIS A 154 5.77 4.36 18.29
N ASP A 155 6.98 3.93 17.90
CA ASP A 155 7.77 2.95 18.67
C ASP A 155 8.59 3.57 19.80
N ALA A 156 8.64 4.90 19.88
CA ALA A 156 9.35 5.60 20.93
C ALA A 156 8.71 5.33 22.32
N PRO A 157 9.53 5.19 23.38
CA PRO A 157 9.03 4.90 24.72
C PRO A 157 8.33 6.11 25.38
N ASP A 158 8.67 7.33 24.95
CA ASP A 158 8.13 8.57 25.53
C ASP A 158 7.02 9.15 24.64
N PRO A 159 5.86 9.53 25.20
CA PRO A 159 4.80 10.20 24.46
C PRO A 159 5.17 11.57 23.86
N LYS A 160 6.26 12.21 24.30
CA LYS A 160 6.85 13.45 23.79
C LYS A 160 8.24 13.17 23.22
N VAL A 161 8.27 12.75 21.97
CA VAL A 161 9.48 12.28 21.28
C VAL A 161 10.37 13.45 20.86
N PRO A 162 11.65 13.50 21.27
CA PRO A 162 12.63 14.45 20.74
C PRO A 162 12.92 14.17 19.26
N THR A 163 12.99 15.21 18.44
CA THR A 163 13.09 15.04 16.98
C THR A 163 14.51 14.90 16.45
N LYS A 164 15.53 15.34 17.20
CA LYS A 164 16.94 15.42 16.75
C LYS A 164 17.49 14.14 16.11
N GLY A 165 17.17 12.98 16.68
CA GLY A 165 17.67 11.68 16.22
C GLY A 165 16.77 10.98 15.19
N LEU A 166 15.57 11.50 14.93
CA LEU A 166 14.61 10.83 14.06
C LEU A 166 15.05 10.89 12.58
N PRO A 167 14.66 9.89 11.76
CA PRO A 167 14.01 8.64 12.14
C PRO A 167 14.99 7.55 12.63
N ASP A 168 16.30 7.80 12.62
CA ASP A 168 17.32 6.76 12.76
C ASP A 168 17.55 6.32 14.21
N ALA A 169 17.35 7.20 15.18
CA ALA A 169 17.56 6.92 16.60
C ALA A 169 16.60 7.70 17.49
N TYR A 170 16.09 7.02 18.53
CA TYR A 170 15.49 7.70 19.67
C TYR A 170 16.60 8.23 20.58
N VAL A 171 16.54 9.52 20.88
CA VAL A 171 17.45 10.16 21.84
C VAL A 171 16.65 10.43 23.09
N GLU A 172 17.04 9.82 24.21
CA GLU A 172 16.40 10.07 25.50
C GLU A 172 16.37 11.57 25.81
N PRO A 173 15.29 12.08 26.41
CA PRO A 173 15.22 13.48 26.81
C PRO A 173 16.31 13.72 27.86
N GLY A 174 17.28 14.58 27.54
CA GLY A 174 18.19 15.14 28.54
C GLY A 174 17.45 16.11 29.48
N ASP A 175 18.21 16.84 30.31
CA ASP A 175 17.67 17.97 31.07
C ASP A 175 16.87 18.90 30.13
N GLU A 176 15.60 19.19 30.46
CA GLU A 176 14.70 19.98 29.61
C GLU A 176 15.23 21.39 29.32
N ARG A 177 16.22 21.85 30.10
CA ARG A 177 16.93 23.12 29.90
C ARG A 177 17.95 23.06 28.76
N VAL A 178 18.32 21.87 28.30
CA VAL A 178 19.26 21.65 27.19
C VAL A 178 18.47 21.52 25.90
N ASP A 179 18.77 22.41 24.96
CA ASP A 179 18.17 22.35 23.63
C ASP A 179 18.51 21.01 22.96
N PRO A 180 17.52 20.15 22.63
CA PRO A 180 17.78 18.92 21.89
C PRO A 180 18.41 19.21 20.51
N GLY A 181 18.26 20.41 19.97
CA GLY A 181 18.64 20.77 18.61
C GLY A 181 17.59 20.32 17.60
N LEU A 182 17.79 20.71 16.34
CA LEU A 182 16.90 20.35 15.24
C LEU A 182 17.46 19.16 14.46
N PRO A 183 16.58 18.32 13.91
CA PRO A 183 17.00 17.30 12.96
C PRO A 183 17.36 17.94 11.61
N PRO A 184 17.99 17.18 10.70
CA PRO A 184 18.27 17.64 9.34
C PRO A 184 17.00 18.15 8.63
N GLU A 185 17.16 19.08 7.69
CA GLU A 185 16.04 19.71 6.98
C GLU A 185 15.04 18.71 6.33
N PRO A 186 15.47 17.61 5.67
CA PRO A 186 14.52 16.63 5.13
C PRO A 186 13.60 16.01 6.20
N VAL A 187 14.13 15.80 7.41
CA VAL A 187 13.34 15.30 8.53
C VAL A 187 12.37 16.37 9.02
N GLN A 188 12.79 17.64 9.07
CA GLN A 188 11.90 18.74 9.44
C GLN A 188 10.72 18.87 8.47
N VAL A 189 10.98 18.76 7.15
CA VAL A 189 9.92 18.77 6.13
C VAL A 189 8.95 17.61 6.34
N GLY A 190 9.45 16.39 6.56
CA GLY A 190 8.59 15.23 6.80
C GLY A 190 7.77 15.34 8.08
N LEU A 191 8.33 15.92 9.15
CA LEU A 191 7.59 16.22 10.37
C LEU A 191 6.46 17.23 10.12
N TRP A 192 6.71 18.30 9.35
CA TRP A 192 5.66 19.26 8.98
C TRP A 192 4.58 18.65 8.10
N GLN A 193 4.94 17.73 7.19
CA GLN A 193 3.97 16.98 6.42
C GLN A 193 3.09 16.11 7.32
N LEU A 194 3.67 15.39 8.29
CA LEU A 194 2.91 14.60 9.25
C LEU A 194 2.02 15.45 10.16
N VAL A 195 2.44 16.68 10.51
CA VAL A 195 1.61 17.66 11.22
C VAL A 195 0.43 18.11 10.35
N ARG A 196 0.68 18.46 9.09
CA ARG A 196 -0.36 18.86 8.11
C ARG A 196 -1.40 17.77 7.92
N LEU A 197 -0.95 16.51 7.90
CA LEU A 197 -1.81 15.33 7.78
C LEU A 197 -2.46 14.91 9.10
N GLY A 198 -2.20 15.63 10.20
CA GLY A 198 -2.79 15.37 11.51
C GLY A 198 -2.32 14.07 12.18
N CYS A 199 -1.24 13.45 11.70
CA CYS A 199 -0.68 12.22 12.23
C CYS A 199 0.14 12.46 13.51
N ILE A 200 0.72 13.66 13.65
CA ILE A 200 1.47 14.08 14.83
C ILE A 200 1.13 15.53 15.20
N THR A 201 1.39 15.91 16.44
CA THR A 201 1.40 17.31 16.89
C THR A 201 2.82 17.70 17.28
N GLY A 202 3.29 18.84 16.78
CA GLY A 202 4.56 19.44 17.19
C GLY A 202 4.37 20.43 18.32
N ALA A 203 5.16 20.31 19.39
CA ALA A 203 5.30 21.39 20.35
C ALA A 203 6.28 22.41 19.77
N GLY A 204 5.76 23.36 18.99
CA GLY A 204 6.45 24.60 18.73
C GLY A 204 6.40 25.40 20.02
N THR A 205 7.51 25.48 20.77
CA THR A 205 7.70 26.63 21.65
C THR A 205 7.41 27.87 20.80
N TRP A 206 6.63 28.79 21.33
CA TRP A 206 6.02 30.00 20.73
C TRP A 206 6.88 30.82 19.74
N ASP A 207 8.15 30.49 19.55
CA ASP A 207 9.04 30.91 18.48
C ASP A 207 8.90 29.99 17.23
N SER A 208 7.86 30.25 16.44
CA SER A 208 7.49 29.50 15.23
C SER A 208 8.50 29.59 14.07
N LEU A 209 9.68 30.18 14.29
CA LEU A 209 10.77 30.29 13.30
C LEU A 209 11.85 29.22 13.48
N ALA A 210 11.85 28.47 14.60
CA ALA A 210 12.97 27.62 14.98
C ALA A 210 12.75 26.10 14.78
N GLY A 211 11.68 25.63 14.13
CA GLY A 211 11.45 24.21 13.82
C GLY A 211 10.87 23.35 14.96
N ILE A 212 10.50 22.10 14.64
CA ILE A 212 9.83 21.17 15.57
C ILE A 212 10.86 20.37 16.36
N ARG A 213 10.93 20.58 17.69
CA ARG A 213 11.90 19.91 18.58
C ARG A 213 11.36 18.68 19.29
N ARG A 214 10.05 18.66 19.56
CA ARG A 214 9.35 17.53 20.18
C ARG A 214 8.03 17.31 19.46
N VAL A 215 7.65 16.04 19.34
CA VAL A 215 6.41 15.62 18.70
C VAL A 215 5.66 14.60 19.56
N GLN A 216 4.35 14.55 19.36
CA GLN A 216 3.49 13.52 19.92
C GLN A 216 2.66 12.92 18.81
N ILE A 217 2.49 11.60 18.80
CA ILE A 217 1.62 10.94 17.82
C ILE A 217 0.15 11.12 18.20
N THR A 218 -0.70 11.44 17.22
CA THR A 218 -2.15 11.56 17.44
C THR A 218 -2.83 10.19 17.42
N ALA A 219 -4.10 10.12 17.81
CA ALA A 219 -4.90 8.90 17.62
C ALA A 219 -4.99 8.48 16.15
N LEU A 220 -5.08 9.48 15.24
CA LEU A 220 -5.07 9.25 13.79
C LEU A 220 -3.72 8.67 13.32
N GLY A 221 -2.60 9.20 13.80
CA GLY A 221 -1.27 8.68 13.50
C GLY A 221 -1.08 7.24 14.00
N LYS A 222 -1.53 6.93 15.22
CA LYS A 222 -1.49 5.55 15.76
C LYS A 222 -2.31 4.60 14.89
N THR A 223 -3.54 5.00 14.55
CA THR A 223 -4.43 4.23 13.67
C THR A 223 -3.76 3.99 12.31
N MET A 224 -3.09 4.99 11.75
CA MET A 224 -2.37 4.86 10.48
C MET A 224 -1.24 3.83 10.57
N VAL A 225 -0.40 3.90 11.60
CA VAL A 225 0.71 2.93 11.79
C VAL A 225 0.15 1.51 11.95
N GLU A 226 -0.86 1.33 12.80
CA GLU A 226 -1.48 0.02 13.04
C GLU A 226 -2.12 -0.55 11.77
N ALA A 227 -2.81 0.29 10.99
CA ALA A 227 -3.43 -0.09 9.72
C ALA A 227 -2.39 -0.50 8.67
N CYS A 228 -1.22 0.12 8.68
CA CYS A 228 -0.17 -0.05 7.68
C CYS A 228 0.93 -1.07 8.06
N SER A 229 0.87 -1.62 9.28
CA SER A 229 1.92 -2.51 9.82
C SER A 229 1.75 -3.96 9.38
N ALA A 230 2.88 -4.67 9.24
CA ALA A 230 2.92 -6.08 8.83
C ALA A 230 2.32 -7.07 9.86
N THR A 231 2.00 -6.62 11.07
CA THR A 231 1.20 -7.36 12.05
C THR A 231 0.48 -6.33 12.92
N PRO A 232 -0.84 -6.14 12.73
CA PRO A 232 -1.65 -5.37 13.67
C PRO A 232 -1.50 -5.98 15.06
N ARG A 233 -1.34 -5.15 16.10
CA ARG A 233 -1.38 -5.64 17.48
C ARG A 233 -2.76 -6.27 17.68
N ARG A 234 -2.81 -7.60 17.83
CA ARG A 234 -4.05 -8.32 18.14
C ARG A 234 -4.69 -7.64 19.34
N ILE A 235 -5.91 -7.13 19.17
CA ILE A 235 -6.70 -6.66 20.30
C ILE A 235 -7.08 -7.92 21.07
N THR A 236 -6.22 -8.36 21.98
CA THR A 236 -6.62 -9.35 22.98
C THR A 236 -7.74 -8.69 23.76
N ALA A 237 -8.92 -9.30 23.76
CA ALA A 237 -10.12 -8.89 24.49
C ALA A 237 -9.93 -8.96 26.03
N ARG A 238 -8.87 -8.33 26.56
CA ARG A 238 -8.51 -8.32 27.99
C ARG A 238 -8.63 -6.94 28.64
N GLN A 239 -9.12 -5.93 27.93
CA GLN A 239 -9.36 -4.58 28.47
C GLN A 239 -10.84 -4.19 28.56
N ALA A 240 -11.78 -5.12 28.32
CA ALA A 240 -13.21 -4.88 28.53
C ALA A 240 -13.72 -5.23 29.94
N GLU A 241 -12.85 -5.71 30.86
CA GLU A 241 -13.24 -6.10 32.23
C GLU A 241 -12.66 -5.18 33.33
N SER A 242 -12.27 -3.96 33.00
CA SER A 242 -11.89 -2.97 34.01
C SER A 242 -12.26 -1.54 33.59
N SER A 243 -13.57 -1.27 33.57
CA SER A 243 -14.18 0.05 33.81
C SER A 243 -15.63 -0.13 34.20
#